data_AF-A0A0C2CUQ6-F1
#
_entry.id   AF-A0A0C2CUQ6-F1
#
_cell.length_a   1.000
_cell.length_b   1.000
_cell.length_c   1.000
_cell.angle_alpha   90.00
_cell.angle_beta   90.00
_cell.angle_gamma   90.00
#
_symmetry.space_group_name_H-M   'P 1'
#
loop_
_entity.id
_entity.type
_entity.pdbx_description
1 polymer ?
#
loop_
_entity_poly.entity_id
_entity_poly.type
_entity_poly.pdbx_seq_one_letter_code
_entity_poly.pdbx_strand_id
1 'polypeptide(L)'
;MSARNAMAAMLDELMGPKRNVELGKDTKVTFDKKEDLRKLRDEQEIARIDGEIKLCMAEAEKAGEEGLVTKCQELVDKIEQLEKQKTAIEERLNNTATIPPPIDESAIKVMEVCEVCGSMLIKNDAQCRVEEHLSGKMHMGFSKIKVTIEELRERIRKRDEENEKERQKLREERERRSRSRSRDRDRRRSRSRDRHRRDDRDRRDRDRDDRDRRHRR
;
A
#
# COMPACT_ATOMS: atom_id res chain seq x y z
N MET A 1 -12.65 -32.67 14.92
CA MET A 1 -12.47 -31.33 14.34
C MET A 1 -10.99 -30.96 14.44
N SER A 2 -10.37 -30.41 13.39
CA SER A 2 -8.95 -30.02 13.42
C SER A 2 -8.73 -28.88 14.41
N ALA A 3 -7.61 -28.87 15.15
CA ALA A 3 -7.29 -27.83 16.14
C ALA A 3 -7.37 -26.40 15.57
N ARG A 4 -7.11 -26.24 14.26
CA ARG A 4 -7.29 -24.98 13.53
C ARG A 4 -8.74 -24.50 13.48
N ASN A 5 -9.69 -25.43 13.36
CA ASN A 5 -11.11 -25.10 13.29
C ASN A 5 -11.66 -24.74 14.67
N ALA A 6 -11.17 -25.39 15.73
CA ALA A 6 -11.54 -25.04 17.11
C ALA A 6 -11.02 -23.65 17.49
N MET A 7 -9.78 -23.33 17.10
CA MET A 7 -9.18 -22.01 17.36
C MET A 7 -9.85 -20.90 16.55
N ALA A 8 -10.23 -21.18 15.30
CA ALA A 8 -11.00 -20.23 14.48
C ALA A 8 -12.39 -19.94 15.07
N ALA A 9 -13.11 -20.96 15.53
CA ALA A 9 -14.41 -20.79 16.17
C ALA A 9 -14.32 -19.98 17.48
N MET A 10 -13.29 -20.23 18.29
CA MET A 10 -13.05 -19.48 19.53
C MET A 10 -12.73 -18.00 19.25
N LEU A 11 -11.97 -17.73 18.19
CA LEU A 11 -11.65 -16.36 17.77
C LEU A 11 -12.89 -15.63 17.20
N ASP A 12 -13.76 -16.35 16.49
CA ASP A 12 -15.00 -15.79 15.94
C ASP A 12 -16.04 -15.50 17.05
N GLU A 13 -16.07 -16.27 18.14
CA GLU A 13 -16.88 -15.96 19.33
C GLU A 13 -16.37 -14.73 20.10
N LEU A 14 -15.04 -14.59 20.25
CA LEU A 14 -14.44 -13.50 21.04
C LEU A 14 -14.43 -12.16 20.30
N MET A 15 -14.22 -12.17 18.98
CA MET A 15 -13.92 -10.96 18.18
C MET A 15 -14.92 -10.72 17.04
N GLY A 16 -15.91 -11.60 16.88
CA GLY A 16 -16.89 -11.56 15.80
C GLY A 16 -16.33 -12.08 14.45
N PRO A 17 -17.21 -12.54 13.54
CA PRO A 17 -16.81 -13.19 12.27
C PRO A 17 -16.12 -12.25 11.25
N LYS A 18 -16.07 -10.94 11.51
CA LYS A 18 -15.43 -9.92 10.66
C LYS A 18 -14.09 -9.47 11.25
N ARG A 19 -13.18 -10.42 11.42
CA ARG A 19 -11.80 -10.16 11.91
C ARG A 19 -10.93 -9.37 10.93
N ASN A 20 -11.33 -9.27 9.66
CA ASN A 20 -10.63 -8.51 8.64
C ASN A 20 -11.57 -7.41 8.13
N VAL A 21 -11.26 -6.16 8.43
CA VAL A 21 -11.75 -5.04 7.63
C VAL A 21 -11.21 -5.27 6.22
N GLU A 22 -12.09 -5.42 5.23
CA GLU A 22 -11.67 -5.33 3.84
C GLU A 22 -11.15 -3.91 3.62
N LEU A 23 -9.82 -3.78 3.66
CA LEU A 23 -9.12 -2.58 3.22
C LEU A 23 -9.41 -2.43 1.72
N GLY A 24 -10.48 -1.71 1.40
CA GLY A 24 -10.71 -1.19 0.06
C GLY A 24 -9.50 -0.39 -0.41
N LYS A 25 -9.28 -0.33 -1.72
CA LYS A 25 -8.13 0.35 -2.35
C LYS A 25 -8.04 1.86 -2.09
N ASP A 26 -8.98 2.43 -1.35
CA ASP A 26 -9.02 3.84 -0.99
C ASP A 26 -8.91 4.01 0.54
N THR A 27 -7.70 3.81 1.07
CA THR A 27 -7.33 4.32 2.41
C THR A 27 -7.15 5.84 2.35
N LYS A 28 -8.23 6.57 2.03
CA LYS A 28 -8.33 8.00 2.31
C LYS A 28 -9.55 8.21 3.18
N VAL A 29 -9.28 8.28 4.47
CA VAL A 29 -10.20 8.85 5.46
C VAL A 29 -10.30 10.34 5.11
N THR A 30 -11.29 10.73 4.32
CA THR A 30 -11.53 12.15 4.00
C THR A 30 -12.33 12.78 5.13
N PHE A 31 -11.64 13.15 6.20
CA PHE A 31 -12.13 14.14 7.13
C PHE A 31 -11.64 15.52 6.63
N ASP A 32 -12.47 16.53 6.80
CA ASP A 32 -12.13 17.97 6.84
C ASP A 32 -11.84 18.76 5.55
N LYS A 33 -11.74 18.16 4.35
CA LYS A 33 -11.47 18.97 3.14
C LYS A 33 -12.51 20.05 2.83
N LYS A 34 -13.77 19.86 3.22
CA LYS A 34 -14.87 20.79 2.93
C LYS A 34 -14.98 21.92 3.95
N GLU A 35 -14.53 21.68 5.19
CA GLU A 35 -14.52 22.69 6.26
C GLU A 35 -13.29 23.59 6.12
N ASP A 36 -12.12 23.02 5.80
CA ASP A 36 -10.89 23.79 5.57
C ASP A 36 -11.06 24.75 4.39
N LEU A 37 -11.69 24.32 3.29
CA LEU A 37 -11.99 25.19 2.14
C LEU A 37 -12.96 26.33 2.46
N ARG A 38 -13.88 26.13 3.42
CA ARG A 38 -14.82 27.17 3.87
C ARG A 38 -14.12 28.19 4.75
N LYS A 39 -13.28 27.74 5.68
CA LYS A 39 -12.45 28.61 6.53
C LYS A 39 -11.52 29.48 5.70
N LEU A 40 -10.79 28.88 4.75
CA LEU A 40 -9.93 29.62 3.81
C LEU A 40 -10.71 30.67 2.99
N ARG A 41 -11.96 30.39 2.61
CA ARG A 41 -12.81 31.33 1.87
C ARG A 41 -13.25 32.49 2.74
N ASP A 42 -13.69 32.21 3.96
CA ASP A 42 -14.16 33.22 4.91
C ASP A 42 -12.97 34.10 5.41
N GLU A 43 -11.77 33.53 5.60
CA GLU A 43 -10.53 34.26 5.89
C GLU A 43 -10.11 35.20 4.75
N GLN A 44 -10.23 34.75 3.49
CA GLN A 44 -9.99 35.61 2.32
C GLN A 44 -11.01 36.75 2.21
N GLU A 45 -12.26 36.50 2.61
CA GLU A 45 -13.32 37.50 2.61
C GLU A 45 -13.08 38.57 3.69
N ILE A 46 -12.65 38.18 4.89
CA ILE A 46 -12.21 39.11 5.95
C ILE A 46 -11.03 39.96 5.48
N ALA A 47 -10.00 39.34 4.88
CA ALA A 47 -8.83 40.06 4.40
C ALA A 47 -9.17 41.09 3.31
N ARG A 48 -10.17 40.80 2.46
CA ARG A 48 -10.67 41.74 1.46
C ARG A 48 -11.40 42.92 2.11
N ILE A 49 -12.31 42.65 3.05
CA ILE A 49 -13.05 43.69 3.78
C ILE A 49 -12.07 44.60 4.55
N ASP A 50 -11.03 44.03 5.17
CA ASP A 50 -9.98 44.82 5.85
C ASP A 50 -9.19 45.72 4.89
N GLY A 51 -8.97 45.27 3.65
CA GLY A 51 -8.38 46.10 2.60
C GLY A 51 -9.28 47.26 2.20
N GLU A 52 -10.58 47.00 2.03
CA GLU A 52 -11.59 48.01 1.69
C GLU A 52 -11.77 49.04 2.82
N ILE A 53 -11.81 48.60 4.08
CA ILE A 53 -11.85 49.48 5.25
C ILE A 53 -10.65 50.42 5.28
N LYS A 54 -9.43 49.91 5.10
CA LYS A 54 -8.21 50.74 5.10
C LYS A 54 -8.21 51.81 4.01
N LEU A 55 -8.74 51.49 2.83
CA LEU A 55 -8.88 52.45 1.74
C LEU A 55 -9.93 53.53 2.07
N CYS A 56 -11.12 53.12 2.53
CA CYS A 56 -12.17 54.05 2.93
C CYS A 56 -11.76 54.92 4.12
N MET A 57 -10.98 54.39 5.07
CA MET A 57 -10.42 55.16 6.18
C MET A 57 -9.46 56.25 5.70
N ALA A 58 -8.55 55.92 4.78
CA ALA A 58 -7.64 56.90 4.19
C ALA A 58 -8.38 57.98 3.37
N GLU A 59 -9.49 57.64 2.73
CA GLU A 59 -10.35 58.60 2.04
C GLU A 59 -11.15 59.48 3.01
N ALA A 60 -11.62 58.91 4.12
CA ALA A 60 -12.30 59.66 5.18
C ALA A 60 -11.36 60.65 5.88
N GLU A 61 -10.10 60.25 6.12
CA GLU A 61 -9.07 61.13 6.68
C GLU A 61 -8.82 62.34 5.77
N LYS A 62 -8.64 62.12 4.46
CA LYS A 62 -8.44 63.20 3.48
C LYS A 62 -9.64 64.13 3.38
N ALA A 63 -10.86 63.58 3.32
CA ALA A 63 -12.06 64.40 3.32
C ALA A 63 -12.21 65.22 4.62
N GLY A 64 -11.66 64.71 5.73
CA GLY A 64 -11.63 65.38 7.03
C GLY A 64 -10.66 66.56 7.05
N GLU A 65 -9.47 66.38 6.46
CA GLU A 65 -8.49 67.45 6.25
C GLU A 65 -9.02 68.56 5.33
N GLU A 66 -9.80 68.20 4.31
CA GLU A 66 -10.46 69.13 3.39
C GLU A 66 -11.69 69.83 4.00
N GLY A 67 -12.10 69.46 5.22
CA GLY A 67 -13.23 70.06 5.94
C GLY A 67 -14.61 69.66 5.39
N LEU A 68 -14.70 68.59 4.59
CA LEU A 68 -15.94 68.09 4.00
C LEU A 68 -16.68 67.17 4.98
N VAL A 69 -17.25 67.75 6.04
CA VAL A 69 -17.86 67.03 7.17
C VAL A 69 -18.95 66.03 6.73
N THR A 70 -19.79 66.39 5.76
CA THR A 70 -20.87 65.52 5.28
C THR A 70 -20.35 64.26 4.57
N LYS A 71 -19.32 64.41 3.72
CA LYS A 71 -18.71 63.27 3.01
C LYS A 71 -17.93 62.38 3.95
N CYS A 72 -17.28 62.95 4.98
CA CYS A 72 -16.60 62.18 6.01
C CYS A 72 -17.58 61.29 6.77
N GLN A 73 -18.72 61.85 7.20
CA GLN A 73 -19.76 61.11 7.90
C GLN A 73 -20.29 59.94 7.05
N GLU A 74 -20.56 60.18 5.77
CA GLU A 74 -21.00 59.11 4.86
C GLU A 74 -19.95 58.00 4.66
N LEU A 75 -18.65 58.32 4.68
CA LEU A 75 -17.58 57.33 4.56
C LEU A 75 -17.37 56.55 5.86
N VAL A 76 -17.50 57.21 7.01
CA VAL A 76 -17.47 56.55 8.33
C VAL A 76 -18.65 55.61 8.51
N ASP A 77 -19.85 56.01 8.11
CA ASP A 77 -21.04 55.14 8.14
C ASP A 77 -20.84 53.87 7.28
N LYS A 78 -20.15 53.98 6.15
CA LYS A 78 -19.79 52.83 5.31
C LYS A 78 -18.75 51.93 5.98
N ILE A 79 -17.76 52.50 6.66
CA ILE A 79 -16.77 51.74 7.43
C ILE A 79 -17.47 50.95 8.54
N GLU A 80 -18.38 51.56 9.29
CA GLU A 80 -19.16 50.84 10.32
C GLU A 80 -20.00 49.69 9.74
N GLN A 81 -20.53 49.84 8.53
CA GLN A 81 -21.25 48.76 7.84
C GLN A 81 -20.33 47.60 7.44
N LEU A 82 -19.13 47.91 6.94
CA LEU A 82 -18.12 46.91 6.59
C LEU A 82 -17.56 46.19 7.83
N GLU A 83 -17.37 46.91 8.94
CA GLU A 83 -16.99 46.33 10.22
C GLU A 83 -18.06 45.37 10.75
N LYS A 84 -19.35 45.73 10.65
CA LYS A 84 -20.47 44.82 11.02
C LYS A 84 -20.49 43.55 10.17
N GLN A 85 -20.13 43.64 8.88
CA GLN A 85 -20.03 42.47 8.01
C GLN A 85 -18.84 41.59 8.40
N LYS A 86 -17.69 42.20 8.69
CA LYS A 86 -16.51 41.49 9.20
C LYS A 86 -16.81 40.75 10.50
N THR A 87 -17.40 41.42 11.49
CA THR A 87 -17.75 40.80 12.77
C THR A 87 -18.76 39.67 12.60
N ALA A 88 -19.72 39.79 11.67
CA ALA A 88 -20.66 38.71 11.37
C ALA A 88 -19.98 37.47 10.75
N ILE A 89 -18.94 37.65 9.91
CA ILE A 89 -18.16 36.55 9.34
C ILE A 89 -17.26 35.93 10.41
N GLU A 90 -16.63 36.73 11.26
CA GLU A 90 -15.84 36.26 12.41
C GLU A 90 -16.70 35.49 13.42
N GLU A 91 -17.90 35.98 13.73
CA GLU A 91 -18.87 35.25 14.55
C GLU A 91 -19.31 33.96 13.89
N ARG A 92 -19.49 33.92 12.56
CA ARG A 92 -19.80 32.69 11.83
C ARG A 92 -18.66 31.67 11.91
N LEU A 93 -17.40 32.11 11.80
CA LEU A 93 -16.22 31.26 12.00
C LEU A 93 -16.18 30.72 13.44
N ASN A 94 -16.38 31.59 14.43
CA ASN A 94 -16.38 31.22 15.85
C ASN A 94 -17.57 30.31 16.23
N ASN A 95 -18.75 30.51 15.65
CA ASN A 95 -19.94 29.70 15.93
C ASN A 95 -19.90 28.31 15.25
N THR A 96 -19.25 28.20 14.08
CA THR A 96 -18.97 26.88 13.48
C THR A 96 -17.89 26.11 14.24
N ALA A 97 -17.03 26.79 14.99
CA ALA A 97 -16.22 26.19 16.03
C ALA A 97 -17.09 25.95 17.28
N THR A 98 -17.87 24.86 17.29
CA THR A 98 -18.34 24.25 18.55
C THR A 98 -17.12 23.66 19.25
N ILE A 99 -16.26 24.53 19.77
CA ILE A 99 -15.05 24.21 20.52
C ILE A 99 -15.10 25.12 21.76
N PRO A 100 -14.96 24.57 22.98
CA PRO A 100 -14.89 25.35 24.23
C PRO A 100 -13.77 26.42 24.17
N PRO A 101 -13.70 27.39 25.11
CA PRO A 101 -12.74 28.52 25.08
C PRO A 101 -11.33 28.07 24.68
N PRO A 102 -10.50 28.94 24.06
CA PRO A 102 -9.25 28.55 23.41
C PRO A 102 -8.42 27.74 24.40
N ILE A 103 -8.50 26.42 24.24
CA ILE A 103 -7.62 25.50 24.91
C ILE A 103 -6.30 25.85 24.27
N ASP A 104 -5.41 26.45 25.06
CA ASP A 104 -4.04 26.80 24.69
C ASP A 104 -3.56 25.77 23.66
N GLU A 105 -3.28 26.19 22.43
CA GLU A 105 -3.02 25.26 21.31
C GLU A 105 -1.81 24.36 21.62
N SER A 106 -0.97 24.83 22.56
CA SER A 106 0.14 24.13 23.21
C SER A 106 -0.29 22.98 24.16
N ALA A 107 -1.52 22.96 24.65
CA ALA A 107 -2.11 21.93 25.50
C ALA A 107 -2.83 20.82 24.71
N ILE A 108 -3.09 21.03 23.40
CA ILE A 108 -3.61 19.98 22.51
C ILE A 108 -2.47 19.04 22.16
N LYS A 109 -2.32 18.00 22.99
CA LYS A 109 -1.38 16.91 22.78
C LYS A 109 -1.81 16.10 21.56
N VAL A 110 -1.25 16.41 20.40
CA VAL A 110 -1.49 15.67 19.16
C VAL A 110 -1.08 14.21 19.36
N MET A 111 -2.01 13.28 19.17
CA MET A 111 -1.78 11.84 19.37
C MET A 111 -1.49 11.11 18.06
N GLU A 112 -0.58 10.15 18.10
CA GLU A 112 -0.25 9.17 17.06
C GLU A 112 -0.41 7.75 17.57
N VAL A 113 -0.49 6.80 16.66
CA VAL A 113 -0.53 5.37 17.00
C VAL A 113 0.87 4.79 16.85
N CYS A 114 1.31 4.03 17.85
CA CYS A 114 2.56 3.29 17.78
C CYS A 114 2.50 2.19 16.71
N GLU A 115 3.48 2.17 15.80
CA GLU A 115 3.53 1.19 14.71
C GLU A 115 3.70 -0.26 15.18
N VAL A 116 4.26 -0.47 16.38
CA VAL A 116 4.56 -1.80 16.92
C VAL A 116 3.36 -2.39 17.65
N CYS A 117 2.81 -1.66 18.62
CA CYS A 117 1.79 -2.18 19.55
C CYS A 117 0.43 -1.50 19.42
N GLY A 118 0.25 -0.53 18.51
CA GLY A 118 -1.05 0.06 18.21
C GLY A 118 -1.65 0.95 19.31
N SER A 119 -0.88 1.30 20.34
CA SER A 119 -1.32 2.21 21.40
C SER A 119 -1.16 3.67 20.99
N MET A 120 -2.00 4.55 21.54
CA MET A 120 -1.89 5.98 21.34
C MET A 120 -0.69 6.56 22.11
N LEU A 121 0.12 7.36 21.43
CA LEU A 121 1.30 8.09 21.92
C LEU A 121 1.13 9.57 21.58
N ILE A 122 1.65 10.45 22.41
CA ILE A 122 1.60 11.89 22.16
C ILE A 122 2.84 12.29 21.36
N LYS A 123 2.66 13.02 20.24
CA LYS A 123 3.78 13.60 19.50
C LYS A 123 4.48 14.65 20.35
N ASN A 124 5.82 14.69 20.29
CA ASN A 124 6.66 15.65 21.02
C ASN A 124 6.50 15.60 22.55
N ASP A 125 6.08 14.45 23.11
CA ASP A 125 6.06 14.27 24.55
C ASP A 125 7.49 14.11 25.13
N ALA A 126 7.61 14.21 26.45
CA ALA A 126 8.86 14.00 27.15
C ALA A 126 9.46 12.61 26.80
N GLN A 127 10.74 12.57 26.44
CA GLN A 127 11.46 11.35 26.03
C GLN A 127 11.29 10.21 27.03
N CYS A 128 11.30 10.50 28.33
CA CYS A 128 11.09 9.51 29.39
C CYS A 128 9.77 8.71 29.23
N ARG A 129 8.68 9.34 28.75
CA ARG A 129 7.39 8.65 28.57
C ARG A 129 7.40 7.78 27.31
N VAL A 130 8.08 8.23 26.26
CA VAL A 130 8.29 7.42 25.05
C VAL A 130 9.15 6.21 25.38
N GLU A 131 10.18 6.37 26.21
CA GLU A 131 11.05 5.27 26.65
C GLU A 131 10.30 4.24 27.51
N GLU A 132 9.45 4.68 28.44
CA GLU A 132 8.58 3.79 29.21
C GLU A 132 7.65 2.98 28.29
N HIS A 133 7.14 3.63 27.23
CA HIS A 133 6.34 2.95 26.23
C HIS A 133 7.14 1.88 25.45
N LEU A 134 8.32 2.24 24.93
CA LEU A 134 9.17 1.35 24.14
C LEU A 134 9.73 0.17 24.95
N SER A 135 10.06 0.42 26.22
CA SER A 135 10.49 -0.60 27.19
C SER A 135 9.32 -1.38 27.81
N GLY A 136 8.09 -1.02 27.46
CA GLY A 136 6.89 -1.71 27.90
C GLY A 136 6.82 -3.14 27.38
N LYS A 137 6.28 -4.06 28.21
CA LYS A 137 6.13 -5.48 27.86
C LYS A 137 5.30 -5.71 26.59
N MET A 138 4.28 -4.88 26.38
CA MET A 138 3.44 -4.93 25.18
C MET A 138 4.25 -4.58 23.92
N HIS A 139 5.00 -3.48 23.95
CA HIS A 139 5.83 -3.05 22.83
C HIS A 139 6.90 -4.10 22.52
N MET A 140 7.65 -4.55 23.54
CA MET A 140 8.67 -5.60 23.38
C MET A 140 8.08 -6.92 22.89
N GLY A 141 6.89 -7.31 23.37
CA GLY A 141 6.20 -8.52 22.96
C GLY A 141 5.83 -8.49 21.48
N PHE A 142 5.19 -7.41 21.03
CA PHE A 142 4.82 -7.24 19.63
C PHE A 142 6.05 -7.11 18.71
N SER A 143 7.12 -6.45 19.15
CA SER A 143 8.39 -6.41 18.40
C SER A 143 8.95 -7.82 18.18
N LYS A 144 8.98 -8.66 19.22
CA LYS A 144 9.41 -10.07 19.07
C LYS A 144 8.49 -10.88 18.17
N ILE A 145 7.18 -10.67 18.26
CA ILE A 145 6.21 -11.35 17.39
C ILE A 145 6.45 -10.97 15.93
N LYS A 146 6.69 -9.69 15.61
CA LYS A 146 6.98 -9.26 14.23
C LYS A 146 8.25 -9.92 13.70
N VAL A 147 9.35 -9.89 14.46
CA VAL A 147 10.62 -10.52 14.08
C VAL A 147 10.44 -12.03 13.85
N THR A 148 9.77 -12.73 14.77
CA THR A 148 9.56 -14.19 14.63
C THR A 148 8.65 -14.53 13.45
N ILE A 149 7.67 -13.70 13.12
CA ILE A 149 6.84 -13.86 11.91
C ILE A 149 7.68 -13.70 10.64
N GLU A 150 8.58 -12.72 10.59
CA GLU A 150 9.48 -12.52 9.44
C GLU A 150 10.45 -13.69 9.27
N GLU A 151 11.05 -14.16 10.36
CA GLU A 151 11.91 -15.36 10.35
C GLU A 151 11.15 -16.62 9.90
N LEU A 152 9.90 -16.79 10.34
CA LEU A 152 9.07 -17.91 9.91
C LEU A 152 8.72 -17.81 8.42
N ARG A 153 8.37 -16.61 7.94
CA ARG A 153 8.11 -16.36 6.51
C ARG A 153 9.35 -16.61 5.67
N GLU A 154 10.53 -16.22 6.14
CA GLU A 154 11.79 -16.51 5.45
C GLU A 154 12.11 -18.00 5.43
N ARG A 155 11.90 -18.72 6.55
CA ARG A 155 12.07 -20.18 6.58
C ARG A 155 11.13 -20.90 5.63
N ILE A 156 9.87 -20.46 5.53
CA ILE A 156 8.90 -21.01 4.57
C ILE A 156 9.38 -20.74 3.13
N ARG A 157 9.79 -19.51 2.81
CA ARG A 157 10.33 -19.16 1.48
C ARG A 157 11.54 -20.03 1.11
N LYS A 158 12.51 -20.19 2.02
CA LYS A 158 13.69 -21.06 1.79
C LYS A 158 13.27 -22.51 1.52
N ARG A 159 12.34 -23.03 2.32
CA ARG A 159 11.82 -24.39 2.12
C ARG A 159 11.11 -24.55 0.77
N ASP A 160 10.33 -23.56 0.37
CA ASP A 160 9.63 -23.58 -0.92
C ASP A 160 10.61 -23.50 -2.10
N GLU A 161 11.63 -22.66 -2.02
CA GLU A 161 12.71 -22.59 -3.01
C GLU A 161 13.52 -23.90 -3.10
N GLU A 162 13.81 -24.54 -1.96
CA GLU A 162 14.49 -25.84 -1.93
C GLU A 162 13.63 -26.93 -2.57
N ASN A 163 12.34 -26.98 -2.23
CA ASN A 163 11.37 -27.91 -2.82
C ASN A 163 11.23 -27.67 -4.33
N GLU A 164 11.25 -26.42 -4.80
CA GLU A 164 11.18 -26.07 -6.21
C GLU A 164 12.44 -26.52 -6.95
N LYS A 165 13.63 -26.26 -6.39
CA LYS A 165 14.91 -26.75 -6.93
C LYS A 165 14.93 -28.28 -7.00
N GLU A 166 14.42 -28.97 -5.99
CA GLU A 166 14.34 -30.43 -5.99
C GLU A 166 13.39 -30.93 -7.09
N ARG A 167 12.20 -30.33 -7.21
CA ARG A 167 11.24 -30.63 -8.30
C ARG A 167 11.84 -30.38 -9.68
N GLN A 168 12.62 -29.31 -9.84
CA GLN A 168 13.32 -29.01 -11.09
C GLN A 168 14.39 -30.06 -11.40
N LYS A 169 15.22 -30.44 -10.42
CA LYS A 169 16.21 -31.52 -10.58
C LYS A 169 15.56 -32.84 -10.97
N LEU A 170 14.45 -33.22 -10.33
CA LEU A 170 13.66 -34.41 -10.68
C LEU A 170 13.11 -34.35 -12.12
N ARG A 171 12.63 -33.19 -12.57
CA ARG A 171 12.18 -33.00 -13.96
C ARG A 171 13.34 -33.15 -14.94
N GLU A 172 14.47 -32.51 -14.66
CA GLU A 172 15.67 -32.61 -15.50
C GLU A 172 16.22 -34.04 -15.56
N GLU A 173 16.25 -34.75 -14.43
CA GLU A 173 16.68 -36.16 -14.39
C GLU A 173 15.73 -37.03 -15.21
N ARG A 174 14.41 -36.85 -15.06
CA ARG A 174 13.40 -37.57 -15.85
C ARG A 174 13.54 -37.30 -17.33
N GLU A 175 13.86 -36.07 -17.71
CA GLU A 175 14.10 -35.68 -19.10
C GLU A 175 15.40 -36.30 -19.64
N ARG A 176 16.51 -36.25 -18.89
CA ARG A 176 17.77 -36.93 -19.24
C ARG A 176 17.59 -38.43 -19.42
N ARG A 177 16.82 -39.07 -18.54
CA ARG A 177 16.49 -40.50 -18.63
C ARG A 177 15.63 -40.80 -19.86
N SER A 178 14.66 -39.96 -20.17
CA SER A 178 13.82 -40.08 -21.37
C SER A 178 14.64 -39.92 -22.66
N ARG A 179 15.51 -38.91 -22.72
CA ARG A 179 16.43 -38.67 -23.85
C ARG A 179 17.39 -39.86 -24.04
N SER A 180 17.94 -40.41 -22.96
CA SER A 180 18.82 -41.58 -23.02
C SER A 180 18.09 -42.82 -23.54
N ARG A 181 16.89 -43.10 -23.02
CA ARG A 181 16.04 -44.20 -23.50
C ARG A 181 15.66 -44.06 -24.98
N SER A 182 15.39 -42.84 -25.44
CA SER A 182 15.10 -42.57 -26.85
C SER A 182 16.33 -42.87 -27.71
N ARG A 183 17.52 -42.34 -27.33
CA ARG A 183 18.78 -42.62 -28.04
C ARG A 183 19.09 -44.11 -28.13
N ASP A 184 18.85 -44.88 -27.06
CA ASP A 184 19.06 -46.33 -27.08
C ASP A 184 18.06 -47.06 -27.99
N ARG A 185 16.78 -46.64 -28.02
CA ARG A 185 15.81 -47.16 -28.99
C ARG A 185 16.24 -46.87 -30.43
N ASP A 186 16.70 -45.66 -30.72
CA ASP A 186 17.15 -45.27 -32.05
C ASP A 186 18.39 -46.04 -32.49
N ARG A 187 19.35 -46.25 -31.58
CA ARG A 187 20.53 -47.12 -31.82
C ARG A 187 20.11 -48.55 -32.12
N ARG A 188 19.18 -49.13 -31.35
CA ARG A 188 18.65 -50.49 -31.59
C ARG A 188 17.96 -50.58 -32.95
N ARG A 189 17.12 -49.60 -33.29
CA ARG A 189 16.42 -49.53 -34.58
C ARG A 189 17.39 -49.43 -35.77
N SER A 190 18.44 -48.65 -35.62
CA SER A 190 19.50 -48.50 -36.64
C SER A 190 20.25 -49.82 -36.85
N ARG A 191 20.70 -50.47 -35.77
CA ARG A 191 21.35 -51.79 -35.84
C ARG A 191 20.48 -52.86 -36.50
N SER A 192 19.17 -52.87 -36.23
CA SER A 192 18.25 -53.79 -36.89
C SER A 192 18.10 -53.52 -38.39
N ARG A 193 18.04 -52.23 -38.80
CA ARG A 193 18.04 -51.85 -40.22
C ARG A 193 19.34 -52.25 -40.93
N ASP A 194 20.48 -52.07 -40.30
CA ASP A 194 21.78 -52.45 -40.88
C ASP A 194 21.92 -53.97 -41.05
N ARG A 195 21.42 -54.76 -40.08
CA ARG A 195 21.35 -56.22 -40.23
C ARG A 195 20.45 -56.64 -41.39
N HIS A 196 19.28 -56.03 -41.53
CA HIS A 196 18.35 -56.35 -42.62
C HIS A 196 18.98 -56.02 -43.98
N ARG A 197 19.66 -54.87 -44.10
CA ARG A 197 20.38 -54.48 -45.31
C ARG A 197 21.53 -55.44 -45.67
N ARG A 198 22.21 -56.02 -44.68
CA ARG A 198 23.22 -57.07 -44.91
C ARG A 198 22.58 -58.36 -45.40
N ASP A 199 21.51 -58.83 -44.74
CA ASP A 199 20.82 -60.07 -45.15
C ASP A 199 20.25 -59.96 -46.57
N ASP A 200 19.71 -58.80 -46.95
CA ASP A 200 19.24 -58.53 -48.32
C ASP A 200 20.38 -58.53 -49.36
N ARG A 201 21.58 -58.06 -48.99
CA ARG A 201 22.76 -58.15 -49.87
C ARG A 201 23.25 -59.58 -50.01
N ASP A 202 23.37 -60.32 -48.91
CA ASP A 202 23.83 -61.71 -48.92
C ASP A 202 22.88 -62.60 -49.73
N ARG A 203 21.56 -62.36 -49.66
CA ARG A 203 20.57 -63.03 -50.52
C ARG A 203 20.76 -62.69 -51.99
N ARG A 204 20.93 -61.41 -52.34
CA ARG A 204 21.19 -60.99 -53.72
C ARG A 204 22.49 -61.57 -54.29
N ASP A 205 23.55 -61.65 -53.49
CA ASP A 205 24.82 -62.22 -53.93
C ASP A 205 24.70 -63.73 -54.15
N ARG A 206 23.97 -64.46 -53.28
CA ARG A 206 23.63 -65.88 -53.51
C ARG A 206 22.79 -66.09 -54.77
N ASP A 207 21.76 -65.26 -54.99
CA ASP A 207 20.93 -65.34 -56.20
C ASP A 207 21.75 -65.08 -57.47
N ARG A 208 22.79 -64.23 -57.38
CA ARG A 208 23.71 -63.94 -58.48
C ARG A 208 24.65 -65.11 -58.75
N ASP A 209 25.22 -65.71 -57.71
CA ASP A 209 26.06 -66.91 -57.81
C ASP A 209 25.29 -68.11 -58.40
N ASP A 210 24.02 -68.28 -58.02
CA ASP A 210 23.18 -69.37 -58.54
C ASP A 210 22.86 -69.18 -60.04
N ARG A 211 22.68 -67.92 -60.48
CA ARG A 211 22.53 -67.59 -61.91
C ARG A 211 23.82 -67.86 -62.69
N ASP A 212 24.97 -67.45 -62.17
CA ASP A 212 26.27 -67.69 -62.83
C ASP A 212 26.60 -69.18 -62.94
N ARG A 213 26.21 -69.99 -61.94
CA ARG A 213 26.34 -71.46 -62.00
C ARG A 213 25.42 -72.10 -63.03
N ARG A 214 24.20 -71.60 -63.20
CA ARG A 214 23.29 -72.07 -64.27
C ARG A 214 23.77 -71.70 -65.66
N HIS A 215 24.51 -70.61 -65.82
CA HIS A 215 25.01 -70.15 -67.12
C HIS A 215 26.26 -70.89 -67.61
N ARG A 216 26.94 -71.64 -66.72
CA ARG A 216 28.15 -72.44 -67.01
C ARG A 216 27.87 -73.93 -67.27
N ARG A 217 26.61 -74.38 -67.20
CA ARG A 217 26.16 -75.72 -67.58
C ARG A 217 25.49 -75.66 -68.95
#